data_AF-A0A7W1K167-F1
#
_entry.id   AF-A0A7W1K167-F1
#
_cell.length_a   1.000
_cell.length_b   1.000
_cell.length_c   1.000
_cell.angle_alpha   90.00
_cell.angle_beta   90.00
_cell.angle_gamma   90.00
#
_symmetry.space_group_name_H-M   'P 1'
#
loop_
_entity.id
_entity.type
_entity.pdbx_description
1 polymer ?
#
loop_
_entity_poly.entity_id
_entity_poly.type
_entity_poly.pdbx_seq_one_letter_code
_entity_poly.pdbx_strand_id
1 'polypeptide(L)'
;MRTSLELLDLPYTFEQLPLLPAEKFAALARGRDVQLDRWRLEAMHRLGLLVPLFRVKRPTRDIREALRRGGRDGRHHARVLANWTPIRRRDLLEARREGLLFDPVSERVQSGQALAREIRELKFESSVYLYSQHQLACLWPVRWLLPQMRWRRRGEALVGRLPFDEPFRADWLTRAARLREAAIAVSALEPVYYSRIIGTLSTPMEFDVDAFMRWRHELPPRWLFDWLDVDSDWVRENAREILDHARRLDKLGGWSEVIAAGSPKRWDNLERTPRLVMDMRLAGEILLLYYDRLLREGLATPLPDPPRTRTEYDLRLKKKRPLDSLLTAFGLSPHPQLILIVEGLTERILVPRVMETLGISTDEDFISIQDAEGVTTNLNPLLAYLAPQPGEEREGDYFLPRRPLTRFLIVFDPEGPAATEASREKRRQDWVDRIMRAMPRELQTPVVREAMDTLVAIRTWNERGESFEYAHFSEEELARAIDALDTRERKPTYVDLLDLVHKARAENWNLKKLLHGSGKAELADALWPLVESRIDAAIAGQSEDEIPVVRIVYEAEALAYEYGRGNTVIGLTPR
;
A
#
# COMPACT_ATOMS: atom_id res chain seq x y z
N MET A 1 -6.00 18.17 -33.39
CA MET A 1 -5.84 18.11 -31.94
C MET A 1 -5.48 19.48 -31.38
N ARG A 2 -6.03 19.84 -30.22
CA ARG A 2 -5.86 21.14 -29.55
C ARG A 2 -4.40 21.44 -29.16
N THR A 3 -4.07 22.72 -29.11
CA THR A 3 -2.79 23.28 -28.64
C THR A 3 -2.70 23.24 -27.12
N SER A 4 -1.49 23.38 -26.56
CA SER A 4 -1.37 23.42 -25.10
C SER A 4 -1.99 24.68 -24.49
N LEU A 5 -2.07 25.79 -25.23
CA LEU A 5 -2.66 27.06 -24.77
C LEU A 5 -4.15 26.94 -24.46
N GLU A 6 -4.86 26.12 -25.22
CA GLU A 6 -6.30 25.89 -25.05
C GLU A 6 -6.60 25.16 -23.73
N LEU A 7 -5.63 24.46 -23.11
CA LEU A 7 -5.84 23.83 -21.79
C LEU A 7 -6.30 24.85 -20.74
N LEU A 8 -5.88 26.12 -20.86
CA LEU A 8 -6.27 27.16 -19.91
C LEU A 8 -7.74 27.60 -20.06
N ASP A 9 -8.40 27.23 -21.17
CA ASP A 9 -9.84 27.44 -21.35
C ASP A 9 -10.65 26.47 -20.47
N LEU A 10 -10.03 25.37 -20.02
CA LEU A 10 -10.64 24.44 -19.09
C LEU A 10 -10.52 24.94 -17.64
N PRO A 11 -11.60 24.81 -16.83
CA PRO A 11 -11.55 25.08 -15.41
C PRO A 11 -10.56 24.16 -14.68
N TYR A 12 -9.94 24.69 -13.62
CA TYR A 12 -9.15 23.93 -12.64
C TYR A 12 -7.88 23.19 -13.12
N THR A 13 -7.50 23.31 -14.40
CA THR A 13 -6.22 22.77 -14.91
C THR A 13 -5.02 23.33 -14.15
N PHE A 14 -4.09 22.47 -13.73
CA PHE A 14 -2.87 22.85 -13.00
C PHE A 14 -3.11 23.42 -11.58
N GLU A 15 -4.31 23.28 -11.02
CA GLU A 15 -4.57 23.64 -9.61
C GLU A 15 -4.07 22.56 -8.64
N GLN A 16 -4.33 21.28 -8.96
CA GLN A 16 -3.86 20.14 -8.17
C GLN A 16 -2.40 19.80 -8.48
N LEU A 17 -2.07 19.69 -9.77
CA LEU A 17 -0.72 19.40 -10.24
C LEU A 17 -0.12 20.62 -10.96
N PRO A 18 0.59 21.51 -10.25
CA PRO A 18 1.22 22.65 -10.90
C PRO A 18 2.29 22.17 -11.88
N LEU A 19 2.56 23.01 -12.88
CA LEU A 19 3.60 22.77 -13.86
C LEU A 19 4.98 22.74 -13.20
N LEU A 20 5.92 22.13 -13.92
CA LEU A 20 7.29 21.94 -13.51
C LEU A 20 8.21 22.86 -14.31
N PRO A 21 9.00 23.72 -13.66
CA PRO A 21 10.14 24.37 -14.31
C PRO A 21 11.14 23.31 -14.80
N ALA A 22 11.92 23.65 -15.82
CA ALA A 22 12.87 22.72 -16.45
C ALA A 22 13.79 21.99 -15.46
N GLU A 23 14.32 22.68 -14.45
CA GLU A 23 15.20 22.08 -13.44
C GLU A 23 14.47 21.05 -12.56
N LYS A 24 13.24 21.37 -12.14
CA LYS A 24 12.41 20.45 -11.35
C LYS A 24 11.98 19.24 -12.18
N PHE A 25 11.62 19.45 -13.44
CA PHE A 25 11.30 18.37 -14.37
C PHE A 25 12.51 17.45 -14.58
N ALA A 26 13.71 18.02 -14.81
CA ALA A 26 14.96 17.28 -14.93
C ALA A 26 15.29 16.46 -13.67
N ALA A 27 15.11 17.04 -12.48
CA ALA A 27 15.31 16.34 -11.22
C ALA A 27 14.35 15.14 -11.07
N LEU A 28 13.07 15.33 -11.41
CA LEU A 28 12.09 14.25 -11.37
C LEU A 28 12.37 13.17 -12.43
N ALA A 29 12.80 13.56 -13.64
CA ALA A 29 13.21 12.63 -14.68
C ALA A 29 14.41 11.76 -14.25
N ARG A 30 15.38 12.34 -13.52
CA ARG A 30 16.50 11.58 -12.94
C ARG A 30 16.02 10.50 -11.99
N GLY A 31 15.03 10.81 -11.15
CA GLY A 31 14.35 9.83 -10.29
C GLY A 31 13.61 8.71 -11.04
N ARG A 32 13.54 8.77 -12.38
CA ARG A 32 12.95 7.76 -13.29
C ARG A 32 13.98 7.10 -14.19
N ASP A 33 15.26 7.22 -13.85
CA ASP A 33 16.38 6.71 -14.63
C ASP A 33 16.52 7.37 -16.02
N VAL A 34 16.15 8.65 -16.12
CA VAL A 34 16.30 9.45 -17.34
C VAL A 34 17.14 10.69 -17.03
N GLN A 35 18.41 10.66 -17.46
CA GLN A 35 19.39 11.69 -17.15
C GLN A 35 19.20 12.95 -18.02
N LEU A 36 18.24 13.79 -17.63
CA LEU A 36 18.01 15.09 -18.25
C LEU A 36 18.70 16.18 -17.44
N ASP A 37 19.48 17.00 -18.11
CA ASP A 37 19.92 18.30 -17.63
C ASP A 37 19.34 19.38 -18.57
N ARG A 38 19.62 20.65 -18.28
CA ARG A 38 19.14 21.77 -19.07
C ARG A 38 19.50 21.66 -20.56
N TRP A 39 20.72 21.23 -20.89
CA TRP A 39 21.18 21.13 -22.27
C TRP A 39 20.53 19.97 -23.00
N ARG A 40 20.36 18.83 -22.31
CA ARG A 40 19.66 17.66 -22.85
C ARG A 40 18.18 17.96 -23.07
N LEU A 41 17.52 18.68 -22.18
CA LEU A 41 16.14 19.16 -22.40
C LEU A 41 16.04 20.05 -23.64
N GLU A 42 16.94 21.02 -23.79
CA GLU A 42 17.00 21.87 -24.98
C GLU A 42 17.23 21.06 -26.27
N ALA A 43 18.10 20.05 -26.22
CA ALA A 43 18.34 19.15 -27.34
C ALA A 43 17.10 18.30 -27.67
N MET A 44 16.38 17.78 -26.67
CA MET A 44 15.14 17.02 -26.88
C MET A 44 14.06 17.89 -27.51
N HIS A 45 13.93 19.13 -27.05
CA HIS A 45 12.99 20.09 -27.62
C HIS A 45 13.34 20.41 -29.08
N ARG A 46 14.61 20.69 -29.39
CA ARG A 46 15.07 20.91 -30.79
C ARG A 46 14.80 19.72 -31.70
N LEU A 47 14.91 18.52 -31.17
CA LEU A 47 14.67 17.30 -31.92
C LEU A 47 13.19 16.92 -31.99
N GLY A 48 12.28 17.64 -31.31
CA GLY A 48 10.86 17.34 -31.25
C GLY A 48 10.50 16.10 -30.40
N LEU A 49 11.45 15.54 -29.65
CA LEU A 49 11.27 14.31 -28.88
C LEU A 49 10.62 14.54 -27.52
N LEU A 50 10.85 15.72 -26.94
CA LEU A 50 10.21 16.18 -25.71
C LEU A 50 10.06 17.70 -25.80
N VAL A 51 8.86 18.15 -26.11
CA VAL A 51 8.54 19.58 -26.22
C VAL A 51 7.92 20.05 -24.92
N PRO A 52 8.38 21.15 -24.30
CA PRO A 52 7.75 21.70 -23.10
C PRO A 52 6.28 22.03 -23.37
N LEU A 53 5.44 21.98 -22.33
CA LEU A 53 4.02 22.29 -22.47
C LEU A 53 3.81 23.79 -22.74
N PHE A 54 4.57 24.65 -22.07
CA PHE A 54 4.52 26.10 -22.27
C PHE A 54 5.90 26.74 -22.29
N ARG A 55 6.00 27.88 -22.98
CA ARG A 55 7.07 28.87 -22.76
C ARG A 55 6.44 30.15 -22.24
N VAL A 56 6.98 30.69 -21.16
CA VAL A 56 6.55 31.96 -20.58
C VAL A 56 7.67 32.98 -20.74
N LYS A 57 7.39 34.08 -21.43
CA LYS A 57 8.29 35.22 -21.55
C LYS A 57 8.22 36.07 -20.29
N ARG A 58 9.37 36.45 -19.74
CA ARG A 58 9.42 37.38 -18.62
C ARG A 58 9.28 38.83 -19.11
N PRO A 59 8.60 39.72 -18.35
CA PRO A 59 8.38 41.11 -18.72
C PRO A 59 9.69 41.92 -18.60
N THR A 60 10.59 41.73 -19.57
CA THR A 60 11.95 42.27 -19.55
C THR A 60 11.96 43.81 -19.55
N ARG A 61 10.93 44.43 -20.12
CA ARG A 61 10.73 45.88 -20.08
C ARG A 61 10.47 46.35 -18.64
N ASP A 62 9.55 45.69 -17.95
CA ASP A 62 9.16 46.07 -16.58
C ASP A 62 10.29 45.80 -15.59
N ILE A 63 11.06 44.72 -15.78
CA ILE A 63 12.31 44.48 -15.05
C ILE A 63 13.27 45.65 -15.22
N ARG A 64 13.46 46.14 -16.45
CA ARG A 64 14.35 47.28 -16.74
C ARG A 64 13.81 48.57 -16.13
N GLU A 65 12.52 48.83 -16.21
CA GLU A 65 11.88 50.01 -15.62
C GLU A 65 11.96 50.00 -14.09
N ALA A 66 11.74 48.86 -13.45
CA ALA A 66 11.90 48.66 -12.01
C ALA A 66 13.34 48.92 -11.54
N LEU A 67 14.34 48.43 -12.29
CA LEU A 67 15.74 48.72 -12.01
C LEU A 67 16.05 50.21 -12.22
N ARG A 68 15.50 50.86 -13.26
CA ARG A 68 15.70 52.30 -13.52
C ARG A 68 15.17 53.18 -12.39
N ARG A 69 13.98 52.87 -11.84
CA ARG A 69 13.42 53.59 -10.68
C ARG A 69 14.34 53.57 -9.46
N GLY A 70 15.22 52.56 -9.34
CA GLY A 70 16.22 52.49 -8.27
C GLY A 70 15.60 52.17 -6.91
N GLY A 71 16.37 52.41 -5.84
CA GLY A 71 15.93 52.14 -4.47
C GLY A 71 15.88 50.66 -4.07
N ARG A 72 15.43 50.39 -2.84
CA ARG A 72 15.27 49.01 -2.33
C ARG A 72 14.10 48.30 -3.02
N ASP A 73 12.97 48.98 -3.16
CA ASP A 73 11.73 48.40 -3.68
C ASP A 73 11.80 48.12 -5.18
N GLY A 74 12.37 49.02 -5.97
CA GLY A 74 12.58 48.79 -7.41
C GLY A 74 13.51 47.60 -7.69
N ARG A 75 14.57 47.44 -6.89
CA ARG A 75 15.46 46.26 -6.97
C ARG A 75 14.76 44.97 -6.53
N HIS A 76 13.96 45.02 -5.47
CA HIS A 76 13.18 43.87 -5.02
C HIS A 76 12.17 43.44 -6.09
N HIS A 77 11.40 44.37 -6.62
CA HIS A 77 10.41 44.10 -7.67
C HIS A 77 11.06 43.54 -8.94
N ALA A 78 12.20 44.09 -9.38
CA ALA A 78 12.96 43.55 -10.50
C ALA A 78 13.41 42.10 -10.26
N ARG A 79 13.85 41.76 -9.04
CA ARG A 79 14.22 40.39 -8.66
C ARG A 79 13.02 39.45 -8.64
N VAL A 80 11.86 39.91 -8.18
CA VAL A 80 10.61 39.13 -8.22
C VAL A 80 10.25 38.79 -9.66
N LEU A 81 10.18 39.79 -10.54
CA LEU A 81 9.87 39.60 -11.97
C LEU A 81 10.92 38.74 -12.70
N ALA A 82 12.21 38.90 -12.36
CA ALA A 82 13.29 38.11 -12.94
C ALA A 82 13.33 36.66 -12.47
N ASN A 83 12.68 36.32 -11.35
CA ASN A 83 12.54 34.94 -10.84
C ASN A 83 11.12 34.38 -11.01
N TRP A 84 10.19 35.19 -11.52
CA TRP A 84 8.81 34.79 -11.74
C TRP A 84 8.73 33.58 -12.66
N THR A 85 7.98 32.58 -12.21
CA THR A 85 7.80 31.28 -12.87
C THR A 85 6.35 30.83 -12.64
N PRO A 86 5.42 31.19 -13.54
CA PRO A 86 3.99 30.96 -13.31
C PRO A 86 3.63 29.50 -13.55
N ILE A 87 3.63 28.70 -12.49
CA ILE A 87 3.39 27.25 -12.55
C ILE A 87 1.94 26.85 -12.29
N ARG A 88 1.10 27.77 -11.80
CA ARG A 88 -0.32 27.55 -11.48
C ARG A 88 -1.22 28.23 -12.50
N ARG A 89 -2.47 27.76 -12.58
CA ARG A 89 -3.47 28.25 -13.53
C ARG A 89 -3.66 29.76 -13.51
N ARG A 90 -3.83 30.35 -12.32
CA ARG A 90 -4.06 31.79 -12.13
C ARG A 90 -2.96 32.62 -12.81
N ASP A 91 -1.70 32.30 -12.52
CA ASP A 91 -0.54 33.01 -13.05
C ASP A 91 -0.37 32.77 -14.56
N LEU A 92 -0.72 31.57 -15.04
CA LEU A 92 -0.71 31.25 -16.48
C LEU A 92 -1.78 32.02 -17.26
N LEU A 93 -2.97 32.22 -16.68
CA LEU A 93 -4.01 33.06 -17.26
C LEU A 93 -3.62 34.54 -17.30
N GLU A 94 -2.91 35.01 -16.28
CA GLU A 94 -2.31 36.35 -16.28
C GLU A 94 -1.27 36.47 -17.41
N ALA A 95 -0.32 35.53 -17.48
CA ALA A 95 0.68 35.49 -18.55
C ALA A 95 0.05 35.41 -19.95
N ARG A 96 -1.05 34.66 -20.13
CA ARG A 96 -1.78 34.60 -21.41
C ARG A 96 -2.44 35.94 -21.76
N ARG A 97 -3.08 36.61 -20.79
CA ARG A 97 -3.69 37.93 -20.97
C ARG A 97 -2.66 38.99 -21.35
N GLU A 98 -1.45 38.89 -20.84
CA GLU A 98 -0.34 39.80 -21.16
C GLU A 98 0.42 39.44 -22.46
N GLY A 99 0.02 38.38 -23.17
CA GLY A 99 0.72 37.93 -24.38
C GLY A 99 2.13 37.39 -24.10
N LEU A 100 2.36 36.88 -22.89
CA LEU A 100 3.64 36.32 -22.42
C LEU A 100 3.68 34.79 -22.48
N LEU A 101 2.56 34.12 -22.71
CA LEU A 101 2.46 32.66 -22.76
C LEU A 101 2.41 32.14 -24.20
N PHE A 102 3.19 31.10 -24.51
CA PHE A 102 3.32 30.53 -25.85
C PHE A 102 3.31 29.00 -25.84
N ASP A 103 2.81 28.37 -26.92
CA ASP A 103 2.96 26.93 -27.18
C ASP A 103 4.30 26.68 -27.91
N PRO A 104 5.28 26.02 -27.27
CA PRO A 104 6.60 25.80 -27.86
C PRO A 104 6.60 24.99 -29.16
N VAL A 105 5.57 24.19 -29.44
CA VAL A 105 5.45 23.44 -30.71
C VAL A 105 5.32 24.38 -31.91
N SER A 106 4.65 25.52 -31.72
CA SER A 106 4.41 26.50 -32.79
C SER A 106 5.58 27.47 -32.99
N GLU A 107 6.63 27.36 -32.16
CA GLU A 107 7.72 28.32 -32.11
C GLU A 107 9.06 27.71 -32.53
N ARG A 108 9.99 28.58 -32.94
CA ARG A 108 11.39 28.18 -33.08
C ARG A 108 12.01 28.00 -31.70
N VAL A 109 12.70 26.89 -31.50
CA VAL A 109 13.39 26.59 -30.24
C VAL A 109 14.44 27.66 -29.91
N GLN A 110 14.27 28.33 -28.77
CA GLN A 110 15.22 29.32 -28.26
C GLN A 110 16.21 28.65 -27.31
N SER A 111 17.51 28.84 -27.56
CA SER A 111 18.56 28.30 -26.69
C SER A 111 18.62 29.03 -25.35
N GLY A 112 19.09 28.35 -24.31
CA GLY A 112 19.32 28.97 -23.00
C GLY A 112 20.26 30.18 -23.09
N GLN A 113 21.28 30.12 -23.94
CA GLN A 113 22.16 31.26 -24.23
C GLN A 113 21.43 32.43 -24.88
N ALA A 114 20.55 32.16 -25.85
CA ALA A 114 19.74 33.19 -26.50
C ALA A 114 18.70 33.79 -25.54
N LEU A 115 18.34 33.09 -24.47
CA LEU A 115 17.43 33.54 -23.43
C LEU A 115 18.13 34.29 -22.30
N ALA A 116 19.42 34.06 -22.06
CA ALA A 116 20.19 34.69 -21.00
C ALA A 116 20.22 36.22 -21.18
N ARG A 117 19.94 36.95 -20.10
CA ARG A 117 19.96 38.41 -20.05
C ARG A 117 20.75 38.85 -18.82
N GLU A 118 21.44 39.96 -18.97
CA GLU A 118 22.07 40.71 -17.90
C GLU A 118 21.63 42.16 -18.02
N ILE A 119 20.97 42.68 -16.99
CA ILE A 119 20.55 44.08 -16.90
C ILE A 119 21.10 44.64 -15.61
N ARG A 120 22.12 45.50 -15.72
CA ARG A 120 22.93 45.95 -14.58
C ARG A 120 23.52 44.73 -13.85
N GLU A 121 23.19 44.53 -12.58
CA GLU A 121 23.70 43.43 -11.74
C GLU A 121 22.80 42.18 -11.78
N LEU A 122 21.66 42.22 -12.47
CA LEU A 122 20.67 41.15 -12.45
C LEU A 122 20.81 40.24 -13.68
N LYS A 123 21.19 38.98 -13.43
CA LYS A 123 21.27 37.91 -14.42
C LYS A 123 20.03 37.03 -14.35
N PHE A 124 19.37 36.82 -15.48
CA PHE A 124 18.15 36.01 -15.56
C PHE A 124 17.88 35.52 -16.98
N GLU A 125 16.96 34.57 -17.13
CA GLU A 125 16.46 34.15 -18.43
C GLU A 125 15.20 34.93 -18.82
N SER A 126 15.19 35.45 -20.05
CA SER A 126 14.04 36.17 -20.60
C SER A 126 12.82 35.30 -20.88
N SER A 127 12.93 33.97 -20.76
CA SER A 127 11.80 33.06 -20.78
C SER A 127 12.08 31.82 -19.94
N VAL A 128 11.02 31.17 -19.48
CA VAL A 128 11.06 29.88 -18.79
C VAL A 128 10.23 28.86 -19.55
N TYR A 129 10.73 27.63 -19.62
CA TYR A 129 9.99 26.49 -20.17
C TYR A 129 9.35 25.68 -19.05
N LEU A 130 8.08 25.37 -19.22
CA LEU A 130 7.26 24.66 -18.23
C LEU A 130 6.78 23.33 -18.81
N TYR A 131 6.80 22.31 -17.97
CA TYR A 131 6.42 20.94 -18.30
C TYR A 131 5.23 20.49 -17.45
N SER A 132 4.32 19.71 -18.02
CA SER A 132 3.30 19.02 -17.22
C SER A 132 3.92 17.84 -16.48
N GLN A 133 3.41 17.53 -15.29
CA GLN A 133 3.80 16.32 -14.56
C GLN A 133 3.49 15.05 -15.37
N HIS A 134 2.45 15.06 -16.19
CA HIS A 134 2.09 13.92 -17.05
C HIS A 134 3.07 13.69 -18.20
N GLN A 135 3.94 14.66 -18.52
CA GLN A 135 5.05 14.42 -19.45
C GLN A 135 6.11 13.47 -18.86
N LEU A 136 6.13 13.25 -17.53
CA LEU A 136 7.00 12.26 -16.90
C LEU A 136 6.63 10.82 -17.29
N ALA A 137 5.33 10.54 -17.47
CA ALA A 137 4.83 9.27 -18.00
C ALA A 137 5.29 9.02 -19.45
N CYS A 138 5.62 10.08 -20.18
CA CYS A 138 6.04 10.03 -21.58
C CYS A 138 7.57 9.92 -21.75
N LEU A 139 8.33 9.67 -20.68
CA LEU A 139 9.80 9.63 -20.74
C LEU A 139 10.39 8.32 -21.28
N TRP A 140 9.59 7.27 -21.49
CA TRP A 140 10.09 5.98 -21.97
C TRP A 140 10.84 6.06 -23.33
N PRO A 141 10.41 6.85 -24.35
CA PRO A 141 11.17 7.02 -25.58
C PRO A 141 12.49 7.72 -25.32
N VAL A 142 12.45 8.78 -24.50
CA VAL A 142 13.61 9.59 -24.15
C VAL A 142 14.66 8.72 -23.46
N ARG A 143 14.23 7.85 -22.53
CA ARG A 143 15.11 6.89 -21.86
C ARG A 143 15.86 5.99 -22.85
N TRP A 144 15.17 5.52 -23.89
CA TRP A 144 15.75 4.63 -24.89
C TRP A 144 16.65 5.39 -25.89
N LEU A 145 16.23 6.59 -26.31
CA LEU A 145 16.92 7.39 -27.32
C LEU A 145 18.16 8.10 -26.77
N LEU A 146 18.11 8.59 -25.53
CA LEU A 146 19.15 9.42 -24.95
C LEU A 146 20.55 8.77 -24.97
N PRO A 147 20.73 7.47 -24.66
CA PRO A 147 22.03 6.80 -24.78
C PRO A 147 22.55 6.67 -26.21
N GLN A 148 21.65 6.69 -27.21
CA GLN A 148 21.99 6.52 -28.63
C GLN A 148 22.35 7.85 -29.31
N MET A 149 22.20 8.97 -28.61
CA MET A 149 22.47 10.28 -29.15
C MET A 149 23.96 10.54 -29.31
N ARG A 150 24.32 11.12 -30.46
CA ARG A 150 25.65 11.70 -30.67
C ARG A 150 25.66 13.13 -30.21
N TRP A 151 26.47 13.41 -29.20
CA TRP A 151 26.61 14.73 -28.61
C TRP A 151 27.80 15.45 -29.23
N ARG A 152 27.60 16.70 -29.63
CA ARG A 152 28.68 17.60 -30.05
C ARG A 152 28.60 18.88 -29.25
N ARG A 153 29.74 19.31 -28.71
CA ARG A 153 29.87 20.61 -28.05
C ARG A 153 30.05 21.68 -29.13
N ARG A 154 29.23 22.75 -29.07
CA ARG A 154 29.35 23.93 -29.94
C ARG A 154 29.41 25.16 -29.04
N GLY A 155 30.62 25.62 -28.73
CA GLY A 155 30.85 26.62 -27.69
C GLY A 155 30.50 26.07 -26.30
N GLU A 156 29.63 26.75 -25.57
CA GLU A 156 29.12 26.26 -24.27
C GLU A 156 27.86 25.40 -24.41
N ALA A 157 27.26 25.32 -25.60
CA ALA A 157 26.05 24.54 -25.83
C ALA A 157 26.36 23.08 -26.19
N LEU A 158 25.55 22.15 -25.68
CA LEU A 158 25.55 20.76 -26.10
C LEU A 158 24.47 20.54 -27.17
N VAL A 159 24.86 20.08 -28.35
CA VAL A 159 23.96 19.78 -29.46
C VAL A 159 23.89 18.27 -29.63
N GLY A 160 22.69 17.72 -29.45
CA GLY A 160 22.39 16.33 -29.70
C GLY A 160 21.96 16.08 -31.14
N ARG A 161 22.39 14.96 -31.72
CA ARG A 161 21.85 14.42 -32.99
C ARG A 161 21.53 12.94 -32.81
N LEU A 162 20.44 12.51 -33.42
CA LEU A 162 20.12 11.09 -33.57
C LEU A 162 20.86 10.54 -34.79
N PRO A 163 21.69 9.49 -34.66
CA PRO A 163 22.41 8.90 -35.76
C PRO A 163 21.56 7.87 -36.52
N PHE A 164 20.28 8.16 -36.73
CA PHE A 164 19.35 7.28 -37.44
C PHE A 164 19.08 7.80 -38.84
N ASP A 165 18.59 6.92 -39.70
CA ASP A 165 18.05 7.33 -40.99
C ASP A 165 16.75 8.14 -40.84
N GLU A 166 16.34 8.79 -41.93
CA GLU A 166 15.19 9.67 -41.92
C GLU A 166 13.86 8.94 -41.65
N PRO A 167 13.60 7.71 -42.19
CA PRO A 167 12.39 6.96 -41.87
C PRO A 167 12.26 6.63 -40.39
N PHE A 168 13.34 6.14 -39.75
CA PHE A 168 13.32 5.81 -38.33
C PHE A 168 13.14 7.05 -37.47
N ARG A 169 13.77 8.16 -37.87
CA ARG A 169 13.58 9.45 -37.20
C ARG A 169 12.14 9.95 -37.30
N ALA A 170 11.50 9.83 -38.47
CA ALA A 170 10.12 10.25 -38.68
C ALA A 170 9.12 9.44 -37.83
N ASP A 171 9.34 8.12 -37.69
CA ASP A 171 8.53 7.28 -36.79
C ASP A 171 8.62 7.75 -35.33
N TRP A 172 9.84 8.03 -34.83
CA TRP A 172 10.01 8.56 -33.47
C TRP A 172 9.37 9.92 -33.25
N LEU A 173 9.47 10.82 -34.24
CA LEU A 173 8.82 12.13 -34.19
C LEU A 173 7.30 11.99 -34.13
N THR A 174 6.74 11.07 -34.90
CA THR A 174 5.30 10.76 -34.88
C THR A 174 4.87 10.24 -33.51
N ARG A 175 5.64 9.32 -32.92
CA ARG A 175 5.37 8.82 -31.56
C ARG A 175 5.51 9.90 -30.49
N ALA A 176 6.52 10.75 -30.58
CA ALA A 176 6.71 11.86 -29.64
C ALA A 176 5.56 12.88 -29.71
N ALA A 177 5.06 13.16 -30.91
CA ALA A 177 3.87 14.00 -31.11
C ALA A 177 2.64 13.38 -30.44
N ARG A 178 2.38 12.08 -30.66
CA ARG A 178 1.27 11.35 -30.02
C ARG A 178 1.37 11.33 -28.49
N LEU A 179 2.57 11.16 -27.94
CA LEU A 179 2.75 11.20 -26.47
C LEU A 179 2.53 12.60 -25.90
N ARG A 180 2.92 13.66 -26.63
CA ARG A 180 2.59 15.03 -26.22
C ARG A 180 1.09 15.26 -26.24
N GLU A 181 0.41 14.80 -27.28
CA GLU A 181 -1.04 14.81 -27.40
C GLU A 181 -1.71 14.08 -26.22
N ALA A 182 -1.27 12.86 -25.90
CA ALA A 182 -1.72 12.14 -24.72
C ALA A 182 -1.47 12.93 -23.42
N ALA A 183 -0.31 13.57 -23.26
CA ALA A 183 -0.03 14.39 -22.09
C ALA A 183 -0.98 15.59 -21.96
N ILE A 184 -1.39 16.21 -23.08
CA ILE A 184 -2.41 17.27 -23.10
C ILE A 184 -3.77 16.71 -22.65
N ALA A 185 -4.19 15.58 -23.24
CA ALA A 185 -5.46 14.94 -22.89
C ALA A 185 -5.51 14.55 -21.41
N VAL A 186 -4.42 13.97 -20.89
CA VAL A 186 -4.31 13.60 -19.47
C VAL A 186 -4.32 14.85 -18.59
N SER A 187 -3.61 15.93 -18.97
CA SER A 187 -3.67 17.22 -18.26
C SER A 187 -5.05 17.86 -18.25
N ALA A 188 -5.85 17.69 -19.31
CA ALA A 188 -7.23 18.16 -19.38
C ALA A 188 -8.18 17.32 -18.48
N LEU A 189 -7.90 16.03 -18.35
CA LEU A 189 -8.68 15.08 -17.55
C LEU A 189 -8.29 15.03 -16.07
N GLU A 190 -7.07 15.46 -15.75
CA GLU A 190 -6.49 15.45 -14.41
C GLU A 190 -7.46 16.03 -13.36
N PRO A 191 -8.07 17.22 -13.55
CA PRO A 191 -8.94 17.79 -12.54
C PRO A 191 -10.15 16.91 -12.20
N VAL A 192 -10.60 16.06 -13.13
CA VAL A 192 -11.79 15.22 -12.95
C VAL A 192 -11.44 13.88 -12.29
N TYR A 193 -10.35 13.25 -12.74
CA TYR A 193 -10.06 11.85 -12.42
C TYR A 193 -8.88 11.64 -11.48
N TYR A 194 -7.91 12.57 -11.42
CA TYR A 194 -6.68 12.35 -10.66
C TYR A 194 -6.95 12.10 -9.18
N SER A 195 -7.71 12.99 -8.52
CA SER A 195 -8.07 12.85 -7.10
C SER A 195 -8.86 11.56 -6.78
N ARG A 196 -9.55 10.97 -7.76
CA ARG A 196 -10.23 9.67 -7.59
C ARG A 196 -9.26 8.50 -7.56
N ILE A 197 -8.11 8.63 -8.25
CA ILE A 197 -7.06 7.61 -8.26
C ILE A 197 -6.19 7.74 -7.00
N ILE A 198 -5.74 8.96 -6.68
CA ILE A 198 -4.85 9.20 -5.54
C ILE A 198 -5.58 9.27 -4.19
N GLY A 199 -6.91 9.38 -4.19
CA GLY A 199 -7.74 9.44 -2.98
C GLY A 199 -7.63 10.75 -2.20
N THR A 200 -6.92 11.75 -2.71
CA THR A 200 -6.77 13.06 -2.07
C THR A 200 -6.93 14.18 -3.09
N LEU A 201 -7.51 15.29 -2.65
CA LEU A 201 -7.64 16.53 -3.43
C LEU A 201 -6.65 17.55 -2.85
N SER A 202 -5.65 17.95 -3.64
CA SER A 202 -4.65 18.96 -3.25
C SER A 202 -5.02 20.30 -3.87
N THR A 203 -5.22 21.34 -3.06
CA THR A 203 -5.73 22.63 -3.56
C THR A 203 -4.93 23.81 -3.00
N PRO A 204 -4.85 24.94 -3.73
CA PRO A 204 -4.37 26.19 -3.15
C PRO A 204 -5.24 26.68 -1.99
N MET A 205 -4.70 27.63 -1.21
CA MET A 205 -5.34 28.19 -0.01
C MET A 205 -6.69 28.88 -0.31
N GLU A 206 -6.86 29.46 -1.50
CA GLU A 206 -8.06 30.19 -1.92
C GLU A 206 -8.96 29.37 -2.87
N PHE A 207 -8.91 28.03 -2.78
CA PHE A 207 -9.66 27.16 -3.70
C PHE A 207 -11.07 26.87 -3.19
N ASP A 208 -12.08 27.19 -4.01
CA ASP A 208 -13.48 26.84 -3.75
C ASP A 208 -13.74 25.36 -4.09
N VAL A 209 -13.67 24.51 -3.06
CA VAL A 209 -13.89 23.06 -3.19
C VAL A 209 -15.32 22.75 -3.61
N ASP A 210 -16.31 23.50 -3.13
CA ASP A 210 -17.72 23.23 -3.42
C ASP A 210 -18.05 23.56 -4.88
N ALA A 211 -17.56 24.68 -5.38
CA ALA A 211 -17.68 25.02 -6.80
C ALA A 211 -16.99 23.98 -7.69
N PHE A 212 -15.80 23.52 -7.31
CA PHE A 212 -15.09 22.47 -8.03
C PHE A 212 -15.87 21.15 -8.06
N MET A 213 -16.44 20.73 -6.93
CA MET A 213 -17.20 19.48 -6.86
C MET A 213 -18.51 19.55 -7.65
N ARG A 214 -19.21 20.69 -7.61
CA ARG A 214 -20.40 20.96 -8.46
C ARG A 214 -20.03 20.88 -9.94
N TRP A 215 -19.03 21.65 -10.36
CA TRP A 215 -18.52 21.62 -11.73
C TRP A 215 -18.22 20.19 -12.18
N ARG A 216 -17.45 19.43 -11.38
CA ARG A 216 -17.06 18.05 -11.72
C ARG A 216 -18.26 17.12 -11.90
N HIS A 217 -19.32 17.30 -11.12
CA HIS A 217 -20.54 16.50 -11.19
C HIS A 217 -21.39 16.85 -12.42
N GLU A 218 -21.48 18.13 -12.75
CA GLU A 218 -22.29 18.67 -13.86
C GLU A 218 -21.64 18.47 -15.24
N LEU A 219 -20.35 18.13 -15.29
CA LEU A 219 -19.61 17.91 -16.54
C LEU A 219 -20.32 16.88 -17.44
N PRO A 220 -20.71 17.20 -18.68
CA PRO A 220 -21.25 16.23 -19.61
C PRO A 220 -20.23 15.13 -19.95
N PRO A 221 -20.65 13.86 -20.13
CA PRO A 221 -19.73 12.78 -20.51
C PRO A 221 -18.97 13.03 -21.82
N ARG A 222 -19.60 13.71 -22.80
CA ARG A 222 -19.00 14.03 -24.11
C ARG A 222 -18.08 15.24 -24.10
N TRP A 223 -18.04 16.01 -23.00
CA TRP A 223 -17.46 17.35 -23.03
C TRP A 223 -16.01 17.39 -23.55
N LEU A 224 -15.25 16.32 -23.30
CA LEU A 224 -13.84 16.26 -23.62
C LEU A 224 -13.63 15.74 -25.04
N PHE A 225 -14.54 14.93 -25.59
CA PHE A 225 -14.51 14.62 -27.02
C PHE A 225 -14.65 15.89 -27.83
N ASP A 226 -15.66 16.68 -27.49
CA ASP A 226 -15.96 17.93 -28.20
C ASP A 226 -14.81 18.93 -28.02
N TRP A 227 -14.18 18.95 -26.84
CA TRP A 227 -13.04 19.83 -26.59
C TRP A 227 -11.74 19.35 -27.27
N LEU A 228 -11.31 18.10 -27.07
CA LEU A 228 -10.06 17.56 -27.62
C LEU A 228 -10.12 17.34 -29.14
N ASP A 229 -11.32 17.21 -29.70
CA ASP A 229 -11.57 16.78 -31.08
C ASP A 229 -11.05 15.35 -31.32
N VAL A 230 -11.46 14.40 -30.46
CA VAL A 230 -11.06 12.98 -30.49
C VAL A 230 -12.27 12.07 -30.22
N ASP A 231 -12.16 10.80 -30.60
CA ASP A 231 -13.17 9.76 -30.35
C ASP A 231 -12.78 8.78 -29.22
N SER A 232 -13.66 7.83 -28.90
CA SER A 232 -13.43 6.82 -27.86
C SER A 232 -12.25 5.91 -28.20
N ASP A 233 -12.03 5.61 -29.48
CA ASP A 233 -10.99 4.70 -29.93
C ASP A 233 -9.62 5.33 -29.73
N TRP A 234 -9.48 6.64 -29.99
CA TRP A 234 -8.28 7.40 -29.69
C TRP A 234 -7.94 7.34 -28.20
N VAL A 235 -8.93 7.51 -27.31
CA VAL A 235 -8.72 7.44 -25.85
C VAL A 235 -8.26 6.03 -25.44
N ARG A 236 -8.95 4.99 -25.92
CA ARG A 236 -8.57 3.59 -25.65
C ARG A 236 -7.16 3.30 -26.13
N GLU A 237 -6.82 3.73 -27.34
CA GLU A 237 -5.57 3.39 -27.99
C GLU A 237 -4.37 4.08 -27.33
N ASN A 238 -4.51 5.36 -26.95
CA ASN A 238 -3.46 6.05 -26.21
C ASN A 238 -3.26 5.44 -24.81
N ALA A 239 -4.35 5.05 -24.13
CA ALA A 239 -4.24 4.34 -22.85
C ALA A 239 -3.54 2.98 -23.03
N ARG A 240 -3.92 2.24 -24.07
CA ARG A 240 -3.33 0.94 -24.44
C ARG A 240 -1.84 1.06 -24.69
N GLU A 241 -1.43 2.02 -25.52
CA GLU A 241 -0.02 2.25 -25.85
C GLU A 241 0.81 2.58 -24.60
N ILE A 242 0.34 3.52 -23.76
CA ILE A 242 1.02 3.88 -22.52
C ILE A 242 1.15 2.66 -21.59
N LEU A 243 0.07 1.90 -21.39
CA LEU A 243 0.09 0.74 -20.49
C LEU A 243 0.89 -0.43 -21.05
N ASP A 244 0.91 -0.66 -22.36
CA ASP A 244 1.73 -1.72 -22.95
C ASP A 244 3.22 -1.42 -22.78
N HIS A 245 3.63 -0.15 -22.97
CA HIS A 245 5.00 0.25 -22.67
C HIS A 245 5.33 0.12 -21.17
N ALA A 246 4.39 0.47 -20.29
CA ALA A 246 4.56 0.25 -18.85
C ALA A 246 4.78 -1.23 -18.53
N ARG A 247 4.01 -2.13 -19.17
CA ARG A 247 4.11 -3.59 -19.01
C ARG A 247 5.44 -4.15 -19.48
N ARG A 248 5.99 -3.64 -20.59
CA ARG A 248 7.31 -4.07 -21.08
C ARG A 248 8.44 -3.66 -20.13
N LEU A 249 8.30 -2.51 -19.48
CA LEU A 249 9.26 -1.99 -18.49
C LEU A 249 9.11 -2.63 -17.11
N ASP A 250 7.90 -3.03 -16.75
CA ASP A 250 7.58 -3.63 -15.47
C ASP A 250 8.17 -5.04 -15.34
N LYS A 251 9.14 -5.20 -14.43
CA LYS A 251 9.76 -6.48 -14.08
C LYS A 251 9.22 -7.10 -12.79
N LEU A 252 8.24 -6.47 -12.16
CA LEU A 252 7.72 -6.90 -10.86
C LEU A 252 6.63 -7.98 -10.98
N GLY A 253 6.10 -8.23 -12.18
CA GLY A 253 5.11 -9.28 -12.38
C GLY A 253 3.84 -9.02 -11.56
N GLY A 254 3.40 -10.01 -10.78
CA GLY A 254 2.25 -9.87 -9.88
C GLY A 254 2.44 -8.83 -8.76
N TRP A 255 3.67 -8.57 -8.32
CA TRP A 255 3.94 -7.59 -7.26
C TRP A 255 3.49 -6.16 -7.61
N SER A 256 3.34 -5.86 -8.90
CA SER A 256 2.79 -4.59 -9.36
C SER A 256 1.35 -4.33 -8.90
N GLU A 257 0.57 -5.37 -8.65
CA GLU A 257 -0.77 -5.24 -8.10
C GLU A 257 -0.71 -4.86 -6.62
N VAL A 258 0.17 -5.49 -5.84
CA VAL A 258 0.41 -5.16 -4.42
C VAL A 258 0.84 -3.70 -4.27
N ILE A 259 1.79 -3.24 -5.09
CA ILE A 259 2.26 -1.85 -5.07
C ILE A 259 1.12 -0.87 -5.42
N ALA A 260 0.26 -1.24 -6.38
CA ALA A 260 -0.90 -0.42 -6.75
C ALA A 260 -2.00 -0.40 -5.69
N ALA A 261 -2.12 -1.44 -4.88
CA ALA A 261 -3.05 -1.46 -3.76
C ALA A 261 -2.57 -0.62 -2.56
N GLY A 262 -1.26 -0.35 -2.50
CA GLY A 262 -0.65 0.52 -1.49
C GLY A 262 -1.12 1.98 -1.57
N SER A 263 -0.85 2.74 -0.50
CA SER A 263 -1.23 4.15 -0.44
C SER A 263 -0.57 4.96 -1.57
N PRO A 264 -1.32 5.82 -2.30
CA PRO A 264 -0.77 6.65 -3.37
C PRO A 264 0.40 7.55 -2.95
N LYS A 265 0.42 8.02 -1.69
CA LYS A 265 1.55 8.78 -1.14
C LYS A 265 2.86 7.99 -1.13
N ARG A 266 2.79 6.67 -0.96
CA ARG A 266 3.98 5.80 -0.96
C ARG A 266 4.53 5.57 -2.37
N TRP A 267 3.74 5.81 -3.42
CA TRP A 267 4.24 5.72 -4.79
C TRP A 267 5.33 6.75 -5.09
N ASP A 268 5.37 7.87 -4.36
CA ASP A 268 6.44 8.87 -4.46
C ASP A 268 7.79 8.38 -3.94
N ASN A 269 7.81 7.30 -3.15
CA ASN A 269 9.03 6.64 -2.70
C ASN A 269 9.56 5.61 -3.72
N LEU A 270 8.83 5.34 -4.80
CA LEU A 270 9.36 4.53 -5.88
C LEU A 270 10.47 5.30 -6.59
N GLU A 271 11.52 4.58 -6.99
CA GLU A 271 12.62 5.14 -7.77
C GLU A 271 12.76 4.46 -9.14
N ARG A 272 13.45 5.12 -10.06
CA ARG A 272 13.89 4.60 -11.36
C ARG A 272 12.73 4.02 -12.18
N THR A 273 12.88 2.81 -12.72
CA THR A 273 11.89 2.15 -13.58
C THR A 273 10.52 1.98 -12.89
N PRO A 274 10.42 1.44 -11.64
CA PRO A 274 9.15 1.37 -10.94
C PRO A 274 8.39 2.71 -10.87
N ARG A 275 9.10 3.82 -10.63
CA ARG A 275 8.46 5.14 -10.61
C ARG A 275 7.93 5.57 -11.97
N LEU A 276 8.72 5.36 -13.02
CA LEU A 276 8.29 5.64 -14.39
C LEU A 276 7.05 4.83 -14.77
N VAL A 277 7.06 3.53 -14.46
CA VAL A 277 5.93 2.64 -14.68
C VAL A 277 4.69 3.13 -13.94
N MET A 278 4.83 3.58 -12.69
CA MET A 278 3.69 4.12 -11.93
C MET A 278 3.12 5.40 -12.55
N ASP A 279 3.95 6.32 -13.03
CA ASP A 279 3.45 7.53 -13.73
C ASP A 279 2.71 7.15 -15.02
N MET A 280 3.21 6.15 -15.77
CA MET A 280 2.55 5.62 -16.96
C MET A 280 1.19 4.99 -16.62
N ARG A 281 1.13 4.22 -15.52
CA ARG A 281 -0.13 3.65 -15.02
C ARG A 281 -1.12 4.73 -14.62
N LEU A 282 -0.66 5.81 -13.98
CA LEU A 282 -1.50 6.95 -13.62
C LEU A 282 -2.08 7.64 -14.86
N ALA A 283 -1.24 7.93 -15.86
CA ALA A 283 -1.69 8.54 -17.11
C ALA A 283 -2.69 7.63 -17.86
N GLY A 284 -2.40 6.33 -17.95
CA GLY A 284 -3.28 5.34 -18.55
C GLY A 284 -4.61 5.20 -17.80
N GLU A 285 -4.59 5.17 -16.46
CA GLU A 285 -5.82 5.06 -15.66
C GLU A 285 -6.70 6.31 -15.79
N ILE A 286 -6.13 7.52 -15.89
CA ILE A 286 -6.92 8.73 -16.15
C ILE A 286 -7.71 8.60 -17.47
N LEU A 287 -7.05 8.14 -18.54
CA LEU A 287 -7.70 7.90 -19.82
C LEU A 287 -8.77 6.79 -19.73
N LEU A 288 -8.47 5.69 -19.03
CA LEU A 288 -9.40 4.57 -18.89
C LEU A 288 -10.58 4.87 -17.96
N LEU A 289 -10.44 5.72 -16.95
CA LEU A 289 -11.58 6.16 -16.14
C LEU A 289 -12.54 7.04 -16.96
N TYR A 290 -11.99 7.85 -17.88
CA TYR A 290 -12.80 8.57 -18.85
C TYR A 290 -13.47 7.59 -19.84
N TYR A 291 -12.72 6.61 -20.36
CA TYR A 291 -13.28 5.55 -21.22
C TYR A 291 -14.41 4.75 -20.54
N ASP A 292 -14.23 4.33 -19.29
CA ASP A 292 -15.25 3.66 -18.47
C ASP A 292 -16.50 4.54 -18.31
N ARG A 293 -16.34 5.87 -18.24
CA ARG A 293 -17.48 6.80 -18.21
C ARG A 293 -18.21 6.82 -19.55
N LEU A 294 -17.48 6.90 -20.66
CA LEU A 294 -18.05 6.88 -22.00
C LEU A 294 -18.81 5.58 -22.29
N LEU A 295 -18.26 4.45 -21.84
CA LEU A 295 -18.90 3.14 -21.95
C LEU A 295 -20.26 3.10 -21.22
N ARG A 296 -20.33 3.62 -19.98
CA ARG A 296 -21.60 3.69 -19.23
C ARG A 296 -22.69 4.50 -19.92
N GLU A 297 -22.30 5.45 -20.76
CA GLU A 297 -23.20 6.37 -21.47
C GLU A 297 -23.49 5.88 -22.91
N GLY A 298 -23.02 4.68 -23.28
CA GLY A 298 -23.22 4.13 -24.62
C GLY A 298 -22.40 4.82 -25.71
N LEU A 299 -21.33 5.53 -25.35
CA LEU A 299 -20.46 6.29 -26.26
C LEU A 299 -19.13 5.59 -26.57
N ALA A 300 -18.93 4.39 -26.04
CA ALA A 300 -17.76 3.57 -26.29
C ALA A 300 -18.15 2.09 -26.28
N THR A 301 -17.33 1.25 -26.91
CA THR A 301 -17.47 -0.21 -26.86
C THR A 301 -16.81 -0.78 -25.60
N PRO A 302 -17.28 -1.92 -25.06
CA PRO A 302 -16.55 -2.62 -24.00
C PRO A 302 -15.10 -2.91 -24.42
N LEU A 303 -14.18 -2.89 -23.45
CA LEU A 303 -12.84 -3.43 -23.64
C LEU A 303 -12.93 -4.94 -23.90
N PRO A 304 -11.99 -5.54 -24.66
CA PRO A 304 -11.98 -6.98 -24.86
C PRO A 304 -11.83 -7.72 -23.53
N ASP A 305 -12.42 -8.90 -23.44
CA ASP A 305 -12.25 -9.77 -22.28
C ASP A 305 -10.76 -10.08 -22.09
N PRO A 306 -10.27 -10.05 -20.84
CA PRO A 306 -8.87 -10.31 -20.56
C PRO A 306 -8.55 -11.78 -20.93
N PRO A 307 -7.52 -12.05 -21.74
CA PRO A 307 -7.04 -13.41 -21.96
C PRO A 307 -6.40 -13.97 -20.68
N ARG A 308 -6.14 -15.29 -20.65
CA ARG A 308 -5.42 -15.95 -19.53
C ARG A 308 -4.02 -15.39 -19.28
N THR A 309 -3.42 -14.75 -20.29
CA THR A 309 -2.08 -14.17 -20.21
C THR A 309 -2.14 -12.70 -19.84
N ARG A 310 -1.14 -12.22 -19.10
CA ARG A 310 -1.05 -10.82 -18.69
C ARG A 310 -1.03 -9.84 -19.87
N THR A 311 -1.97 -8.90 -19.88
CA THR A 311 -2.16 -7.82 -20.85
C THR A 311 -1.78 -6.45 -20.28
N GLU A 312 -1.81 -5.43 -21.13
CA GLU A 312 -1.64 -4.03 -20.77
C GLU A 312 -2.73 -3.53 -19.81
N TYR A 313 -3.97 -3.99 -19.95
CA TYR A 313 -5.06 -3.62 -19.04
C TYR A 313 -4.89 -4.23 -17.65
N ASP A 314 -3.98 -5.20 -17.48
CA ASP A 314 -3.65 -5.70 -16.15
C ASP A 314 -2.89 -4.71 -15.29
N LEU A 315 -2.36 -3.65 -15.89
CA LEU A 315 -1.68 -2.56 -15.20
C LEU A 315 -2.62 -1.42 -14.78
N ARG A 316 -3.94 -1.56 -14.97
CA ARG A 316 -4.89 -0.63 -14.37
C ARG A 316 -4.65 -0.45 -12.88
N LEU A 317 -4.95 0.74 -12.37
CA LEU A 317 -4.91 1.07 -10.93
C LEU A 317 -6.27 0.87 -10.26
N LYS A 318 -7.32 0.64 -11.06
CA LYS A 318 -8.61 0.17 -10.55
C LYS A 318 -8.43 -1.16 -9.81
N LYS A 319 -8.95 -1.24 -8.59
CA LYS A 319 -8.94 -2.46 -7.78
C LYS A 319 -9.64 -3.60 -8.54
N LYS A 320 -8.93 -4.70 -8.74
CA LYS A 320 -9.45 -5.90 -9.40
C LYS A 320 -10.10 -6.88 -8.43
N ARG A 321 -9.50 -7.01 -7.26
CA ARG A 321 -9.90 -7.92 -6.17
C ARG A 321 -9.80 -7.22 -4.81
N PRO A 322 -10.44 -7.76 -3.76
CA PRO A 322 -10.31 -7.25 -2.40
C PRO A 322 -8.85 -7.30 -1.93
N LEU A 323 -8.46 -6.35 -1.08
CA LEU A 323 -7.10 -6.26 -0.56
C LEU A 323 -6.69 -7.53 0.18
N ASP A 324 -7.56 -8.09 1.02
CA ASP A 324 -7.30 -9.31 1.78
C ASP A 324 -6.92 -10.47 0.85
N SER A 325 -7.65 -10.63 -0.27
CA SER A 325 -7.39 -11.69 -1.25
C SER A 325 -6.06 -11.49 -1.98
N LEU A 326 -5.71 -10.24 -2.27
CA LEU A 326 -4.40 -9.90 -2.83
C LEU A 326 -3.27 -10.18 -1.84
N LEU A 327 -3.40 -9.76 -0.58
CA LEU A 327 -2.36 -9.98 0.43
C LEU A 327 -2.18 -11.46 0.74
N THR A 328 -3.27 -12.23 0.84
CA THR A 328 -3.25 -13.68 1.02
C THR A 328 -2.50 -14.38 -0.11
N ALA A 329 -2.78 -14.01 -1.37
CA ALA A 329 -2.08 -14.59 -2.52
C ALA A 329 -0.56 -14.34 -2.54
N PHE A 330 -0.08 -13.34 -1.79
CA PHE A 330 1.34 -13.01 -1.63
C PHE A 330 1.93 -13.44 -0.28
N GLY A 331 1.14 -14.08 0.60
CA GLY A 331 1.58 -14.45 1.95
C GLY A 331 1.81 -13.25 2.87
N LEU A 332 1.19 -12.10 2.57
CA LEU A 332 1.29 -10.84 3.31
C LEU A 332 0.02 -10.50 4.10
N SER A 333 -0.89 -11.46 4.22
CA SER A 333 -2.12 -11.26 5.00
C SER A 333 -1.76 -10.98 6.46
N PRO A 334 -2.34 -9.93 7.09
CA PRO A 334 -2.12 -9.65 8.52
C PRO A 334 -2.96 -10.55 9.44
N HIS A 335 -3.77 -11.45 8.88
CA HIS A 335 -4.59 -12.37 9.68
C HIS A 335 -3.74 -13.54 10.19
N PRO A 336 -3.86 -13.91 11.49
CA PRO A 336 -3.12 -15.01 12.06
C PRO A 336 -3.44 -16.33 11.38
N GLN A 337 -2.45 -17.22 11.29
CA GLN A 337 -2.65 -18.61 10.90
C GLN A 337 -3.29 -19.41 12.04
N LEU A 338 -2.95 -19.06 13.29
CA LEU A 338 -3.52 -19.67 14.47
C LEU A 338 -3.77 -18.64 15.57
N ILE A 339 -4.90 -18.80 16.26
CA ILE A 339 -5.19 -18.12 17.51
C ILE A 339 -5.07 -19.14 18.64
N LEU A 340 -4.13 -18.86 19.54
CA LEU A 340 -3.95 -19.62 20.77
C LEU A 340 -4.70 -18.90 21.88
N ILE A 341 -5.81 -19.49 22.32
CA ILE A 341 -6.64 -18.94 23.39
C ILE A 341 -6.22 -19.59 24.70
N VAL A 342 -5.77 -18.76 25.64
CA VAL A 342 -5.36 -19.17 26.99
C VAL A 342 -6.28 -18.55 28.04
N GLU A 343 -6.44 -19.20 29.18
CA GLU A 343 -7.47 -18.83 30.17
C GLU A 343 -7.14 -17.57 30.98
N GLY A 344 -5.86 -17.31 31.25
CA GLY A 344 -5.45 -16.27 32.18
C GLY A 344 -4.20 -15.47 31.79
N LEU A 345 -3.90 -14.51 32.65
CA LEU A 345 -2.80 -13.57 32.49
C LEU A 345 -1.42 -14.24 32.67
N THR A 346 -1.33 -15.29 33.51
CA THR A 346 -0.08 -16.02 33.77
C THR A 346 0.41 -16.68 32.47
N GLU A 347 -0.50 -17.35 31.77
CA GLU A 347 -0.29 -18.05 30.51
C GLU A 347 0.05 -17.07 29.39
N ARG A 348 -0.70 -15.95 29.32
CA ARG A 348 -0.45 -14.89 28.35
C ARG A 348 0.96 -14.28 28.46
N ILE A 349 1.58 -14.33 29.64
CA ILE A 349 2.95 -13.85 29.85
C ILE A 349 3.98 -14.95 29.58
N LEU A 350 3.74 -16.17 30.07
CA LEU A 350 4.71 -17.25 29.99
C LEU A 350 4.77 -17.91 28.61
N VAL A 351 3.65 -18.10 27.92
CA VAL A 351 3.61 -18.75 26.60
C VAL A 351 4.49 -18.03 25.57
N PRO A 352 4.43 -16.68 25.41
CA PRO A 352 5.35 -15.98 24.51
C PRO A 352 6.82 -16.17 24.86
N ARG A 353 7.17 -16.23 26.15
CA ARG A 353 8.55 -16.45 26.59
C ARG A 353 9.01 -17.87 26.27
N VAL A 354 8.14 -18.87 26.48
CA VAL A 354 8.41 -20.25 26.06
C VAL A 354 8.65 -20.31 24.55
N MET A 355 7.79 -19.67 23.75
CA MET A 355 7.98 -19.59 22.29
C MET A 355 9.32 -18.96 21.91
N GLU A 356 9.70 -17.84 22.55
CA GLU A 356 10.98 -17.16 22.32
C GLU A 356 12.18 -18.06 22.67
N THR A 357 12.16 -18.74 23.82
CA THR A 357 13.20 -19.68 24.24
C THR A 357 13.33 -20.85 23.26
N LEU A 358 12.23 -21.32 22.68
CA LEU A 358 12.21 -22.39 21.68
C LEU A 358 12.52 -21.91 20.25
N GLY A 359 12.70 -20.60 20.03
CA GLY A 359 12.97 -20.03 18.70
C GLY A 359 11.76 -19.97 17.76
N ILE A 360 10.55 -20.06 18.31
CA ILE A 360 9.29 -20.00 17.57
C ILE A 360 8.89 -18.53 17.36
N SER A 361 8.44 -18.19 16.15
CA SER A 361 8.02 -16.81 15.86
C SER A 361 6.87 -16.36 16.77
N THR A 362 7.02 -15.18 17.36
CA THR A 362 6.02 -14.50 18.18
C THR A 362 5.22 -13.45 17.39
N ASP A 363 5.32 -13.46 16.05
CA ASP A 363 4.58 -12.55 15.18
C ASP A 363 3.06 -12.79 15.31
N GLU A 364 2.29 -11.72 15.52
CA GLU A 364 0.82 -11.81 15.68
C GLU A 364 0.09 -12.34 14.44
N ASP A 365 0.72 -12.29 13.26
CA ASP A 365 0.18 -12.84 12.01
C ASP A 365 0.55 -14.33 11.80
N PHE A 366 1.36 -14.91 12.70
CA PHE A 366 1.63 -16.34 12.78
C PHE A 366 0.75 -16.99 13.84
N ILE A 367 1.09 -16.82 15.12
CA ILE A 367 0.33 -17.30 16.29
C ILE A 367 -0.07 -16.08 17.11
N SER A 368 -1.37 -15.77 17.11
CA SER A 368 -1.92 -14.70 17.96
C SER A 368 -2.41 -15.28 19.28
N ILE A 369 -1.79 -14.87 20.39
CA ILE A 369 -2.21 -15.32 21.73
C ILE A 369 -3.31 -14.39 22.24
N GLN A 370 -4.46 -14.96 22.59
CA GLN A 370 -5.63 -14.22 23.08
C GLN A 370 -6.01 -14.71 24.47
N ASP A 371 -6.39 -13.75 25.33
CA ASP A 371 -6.87 -14.03 26.68
C ASP A 371 -8.37 -14.34 26.63
N ALA A 372 -8.77 -15.46 27.22
CA ALA A 372 -10.17 -15.78 27.41
C ALA A 372 -10.80 -15.03 28.59
N GLU A 373 -10.06 -14.32 29.44
CA GLU A 373 -10.57 -13.69 30.68
C GLU A 373 -11.49 -14.65 31.50
N GLY A 374 -11.20 -15.95 31.47
CA GLY A 374 -12.01 -17.03 32.05
C GLY A 374 -13.03 -17.73 31.13
N VAL A 375 -13.70 -18.75 31.66
CA VAL A 375 -14.61 -19.65 30.90
C VAL A 375 -15.87 -18.97 30.32
N THR A 376 -16.19 -17.74 30.77
CA THR A 376 -17.42 -16.99 30.47
C THR A 376 -17.30 -15.95 29.36
N THR A 377 -16.09 -15.60 28.92
CA THR A 377 -15.93 -14.57 27.88
C THR A 377 -16.43 -15.06 26.54
N ASN A 378 -17.18 -14.18 25.89
CA ASN A 378 -17.84 -14.50 24.64
C ASN A 378 -16.86 -14.37 23.47
N LEU A 379 -16.17 -15.46 23.14
CA LEU A 379 -15.26 -15.57 21.99
C LEU A 379 -15.99 -15.56 20.62
N ASN A 380 -17.32 -15.47 20.61
CA ASN A 380 -18.11 -15.57 19.37
C ASN A 380 -17.85 -14.48 18.35
N PRO A 381 -17.67 -13.20 18.72
CA PRO A 381 -17.36 -12.16 17.74
C PRO A 381 -16.04 -12.44 17.02
N LEU A 382 -15.05 -13.00 17.72
CA LEU A 382 -13.74 -13.36 17.15
C LEU A 382 -13.88 -14.51 16.15
N LEU A 383 -14.55 -15.60 16.55
CA LEU A 383 -14.83 -16.75 15.68
C LEU A 383 -15.60 -16.35 14.42
N ALA A 384 -16.61 -15.49 14.56
CA ALA A 384 -17.40 -15.01 13.42
C ALA A 384 -16.60 -14.09 12.50
N TYR A 385 -15.74 -13.23 13.04
CA TYR A 385 -14.91 -12.31 12.25
C TYR A 385 -13.85 -13.04 11.39
N LEU A 386 -13.35 -14.17 11.90
CA LEU A 386 -12.29 -14.96 11.27
C LEU A 386 -12.81 -16.19 10.52
N ALA A 387 -14.13 -16.39 10.52
CA ALA A 387 -14.75 -17.44 9.72
C ALA A 387 -14.34 -17.28 8.24
N PRO A 388 -14.03 -18.39 7.54
CA PRO A 388 -13.60 -18.33 6.14
C PRO A 388 -14.63 -17.62 5.27
N GLN A 389 -14.18 -16.59 4.54
CA GLN A 389 -15.02 -15.86 3.60
C GLN A 389 -14.67 -16.26 2.16
N PRO A 390 -15.64 -16.60 1.31
CA PRO A 390 -15.34 -16.97 -0.07
C PRO A 390 -14.74 -15.81 -0.86
N GLY A 391 -13.67 -16.10 -1.60
CA GLY A 391 -13.06 -15.23 -2.60
C GLY A 391 -13.96 -14.97 -3.80
N GLU A 392 -13.46 -14.18 -4.75
CA GLU A 392 -14.17 -13.89 -6.00
C GLU A 392 -14.12 -15.07 -6.98
N GLU A 393 -13.10 -15.93 -6.88
CA GLU A 393 -12.96 -17.13 -7.72
C GLU A 393 -13.58 -18.35 -7.01
N ARG A 394 -14.68 -18.85 -7.57
CA ARG A 394 -15.20 -20.19 -7.33
C ARG A 394 -14.92 -21.01 -8.59
N GLU A 395 -13.86 -21.81 -8.56
CA GLU A 395 -13.57 -22.75 -9.65
C GLU A 395 -14.15 -24.12 -9.28
N GLY A 396 -15.25 -24.50 -9.93
CA GLY A 396 -15.82 -25.84 -9.84
C GLY A 396 -16.07 -26.33 -8.41
N ASP A 397 -15.39 -27.40 -8.02
CA ASP A 397 -15.60 -28.19 -6.81
C ASP A 397 -14.86 -27.65 -5.57
N TYR A 398 -14.32 -26.43 -5.60
CA TYR A 398 -13.69 -25.80 -4.45
C TYR A 398 -13.91 -24.28 -4.41
N PHE A 399 -13.65 -23.67 -3.26
CA PHE A 399 -13.52 -22.23 -3.15
C PHE A 399 -12.21 -21.83 -2.48
N LEU A 400 -11.71 -20.65 -2.87
CA LEU A 400 -10.56 -20.01 -2.28
C LEU A 400 -11.01 -18.98 -1.24
N PRO A 401 -10.63 -19.08 0.03
CA PRO A 401 -10.90 -18.07 1.03
C PRO A 401 -10.23 -16.74 0.70
N ARG A 402 -10.87 -15.61 1.08
CA ARG A 402 -10.30 -14.26 0.92
C ARG A 402 -9.10 -13.98 1.82
N ARG A 403 -9.02 -14.71 2.93
CA ARG A 403 -8.03 -14.59 4.02
C ARG A 403 -7.45 -15.99 4.25
N PRO A 404 -6.25 -16.12 4.81
CA PRO A 404 -5.76 -17.41 5.28
C PRO A 404 -6.78 -18.06 6.22
N LEU A 405 -6.82 -19.39 6.24
CA LEU A 405 -7.63 -20.10 7.22
C LEU A 405 -6.98 -19.93 8.59
N THR A 406 -7.69 -19.26 9.49
CA THR A 406 -7.26 -19.12 10.88
C THR A 406 -7.76 -20.31 11.70
N ARG A 407 -6.83 -21.01 12.35
CA ARG A 407 -7.13 -22.06 13.33
C ARG A 407 -7.30 -21.49 14.72
N PHE A 408 -8.02 -22.24 15.54
CA PHE A 408 -8.23 -21.94 16.95
C PHE A 408 -7.72 -23.13 17.76
N LEU A 409 -6.67 -22.90 18.54
CA LEU A 409 -6.24 -23.82 19.58
C LEU A 409 -6.63 -23.18 20.91
N ILE A 410 -7.49 -23.85 21.66
CA ILE A 410 -7.97 -23.33 22.93
C ILE A 410 -7.50 -24.23 24.04
N VAL A 411 -6.85 -23.65 25.03
CA VAL A 411 -6.33 -24.36 26.18
C VAL A 411 -7.10 -23.87 27.40
N PHE A 412 -7.87 -24.76 28.00
CA PHE A 412 -8.66 -24.48 29.20
C PHE A 412 -8.10 -25.21 30.40
N ASP A 413 -8.23 -24.59 31.56
CA ASP A 413 -8.25 -25.31 32.82
C ASP A 413 -9.56 -26.11 32.87
N PRO A 414 -9.56 -27.33 33.39
CA PRO A 414 -10.71 -28.23 33.32
C PRO A 414 -11.72 -27.94 34.42
N GLU A 415 -12.26 -26.74 34.39
CA GLU A 415 -13.36 -26.31 35.23
C GLU A 415 -14.66 -26.19 34.43
N GLY A 416 -15.80 -26.41 35.10
CA GLY A 416 -17.13 -26.26 34.53
C GLY A 416 -17.34 -27.01 33.20
N PRO A 417 -17.77 -26.34 32.11
CA PRO A 417 -18.07 -26.97 30.81
C PRO A 417 -16.85 -27.54 30.06
N ALA A 418 -15.62 -27.40 30.57
CA ALA A 418 -14.42 -28.00 29.99
C ALA A 418 -13.88 -29.21 30.79
N ALA A 419 -14.55 -29.59 31.88
CA ALA A 419 -14.07 -30.61 32.82
C ALA A 419 -13.91 -32.02 32.21
N THR A 420 -14.87 -32.46 31.37
CA THR A 420 -14.83 -33.79 30.75
C THR A 420 -14.52 -33.72 29.27
N GLU A 421 -13.93 -34.78 28.72
CA GLU A 421 -13.65 -34.89 27.28
C GLU A 421 -14.92 -34.74 26.43
N ALA A 422 -16.02 -35.38 26.84
CA ALA A 422 -17.31 -35.25 26.17
C ALA A 422 -17.85 -33.80 26.19
N SER A 423 -17.66 -33.08 27.30
CA SER A 423 -18.04 -31.66 27.39
C SER A 423 -17.16 -30.78 26.50
N ARG A 424 -15.85 -31.06 26.41
CA ARG A 424 -14.92 -30.37 25.50
C ARG A 424 -15.29 -30.59 24.04
N GLU A 425 -15.57 -31.83 23.65
CA GLU A 425 -15.99 -32.13 22.27
C GLU A 425 -17.32 -31.45 21.92
N LYS A 426 -18.29 -31.46 22.83
CA LYS A 426 -19.54 -30.72 22.63
C LYS A 426 -19.31 -29.22 22.42
N ARG A 427 -18.42 -28.61 23.21
CA ARG A 427 -18.07 -27.19 23.08
C ARG A 427 -17.33 -26.90 21.77
N ARG A 428 -16.44 -27.81 21.33
CA ARG A 428 -15.78 -27.74 20.02
C ARG A 428 -16.80 -27.71 18.90
N GLN A 429 -17.76 -28.64 18.92
CA GLN A 429 -18.85 -28.71 17.93
C GLN A 429 -19.72 -27.44 17.93
N ASP A 430 -20.05 -26.90 19.10
CA ASP A 430 -20.79 -25.63 19.21
C ASP A 430 -20.06 -24.46 18.52
N TRP A 431 -18.73 -24.47 18.52
CA TRP A 431 -17.91 -23.45 17.85
C TRP A 431 -17.79 -23.69 16.35
N VAL A 432 -17.61 -24.94 15.91
CA VAL A 432 -17.69 -25.29 14.48
C VAL A 432 -19.03 -24.86 13.91
N ASP A 433 -20.14 -25.14 14.59
CA ASP A 433 -21.48 -24.72 14.18
C ASP A 433 -21.64 -23.19 14.14
N ARG A 434 -20.85 -22.44 14.90
CA ARG A 434 -20.83 -20.96 14.83
C ARG A 434 -20.05 -20.47 13.62
N ILE A 435 -18.89 -21.05 13.34
CA ILE A 435 -18.12 -20.76 12.12
C ILE A 435 -18.99 -21.05 10.89
N MET A 436 -19.65 -22.21 10.87
CA MET A 436 -20.61 -22.60 9.81
C MET A 436 -21.72 -21.56 9.64
N ARG A 437 -22.33 -21.10 10.74
CA ARG A 437 -23.39 -20.08 10.69
C ARG A 437 -22.93 -18.72 10.21
N ALA A 438 -21.65 -18.37 10.40
CA ALA A 438 -21.07 -17.11 9.93
C ALA A 438 -20.77 -17.14 8.42
N MET A 439 -20.66 -18.32 7.82
CA MET A 439 -20.45 -18.46 6.38
C MET A 439 -21.73 -18.26 5.56
N PRO A 440 -21.63 -17.85 4.28
CA PRO A 440 -22.76 -17.80 3.36
C PRO A 440 -23.51 -19.13 3.29
N ARG A 441 -24.84 -19.08 3.16
CA ARG A 441 -25.71 -20.26 3.21
C ARG A 441 -25.34 -21.33 2.19
N GLU A 442 -24.83 -20.92 1.04
CA GLU A 442 -24.44 -21.83 -0.05
C GLU A 442 -23.23 -22.71 0.31
N LEU A 443 -22.43 -22.29 1.31
CA LEU A 443 -21.25 -23.02 1.78
C LEU A 443 -21.53 -23.84 3.04
N GLN A 444 -22.76 -23.81 3.58
CA GLN A 444 -23.12 -24.55 4.78
C GLN A 444 -23.43 -26.02 4.46
N THR A 445 -22.47 -26.72 3.86
CA THR A 445 -22.59 -28.11 3.44
C THR A 445 -21.88 -29.06 4.41
N PRO A 446 -22.23 -30.37 4.43
CA PRO A 446 -21.52 -31.36 5.24
C PRO A 446 -20.02 -31.46 4.91
N VAL A 447 -19.65 -31.34 3.62
CA VAL A 447 -18.25 -31.38 3.15
C VAL A 447 -17.45 -30.20 3.71
N VAL A 448 -18.01 -28.99 3.63
CA VAL A 448 -17.37 -27.80 4.19
C VAL A 448 -17.30 -27.91 5.71
N ARG A 449 -18.32 -28.48 6.36
CA ARG A 449 -18.31 -28.71 7.82
C ARG A 449 -17.14 -29.58 8.25
N GLU A 450 -16.85 -30.66 7.51
CA GLU A 450 -15.69 -31.52 7.78
C GLU A 450 -14.36 -30.74 7.72
N ALA A 451 -14.23 -29.82 6.76
CA ALA A 451 -13.06 -28.93 6.68
C ALA A 451 -13.02 -27.90 7.82
N MET A 452 -14.18 -27.44 8.33
CA MET A 452 -14.23 -26.53 9.49
C MET A 452 -13.97 -27.24 10.82
N ASP A 453 -14.29 -28.53 10.91
CA ASP A 453 -14.02 -29.36 12.09
C ASP A 453 -12.52 -29.38 12.43
N THR A 454 -11.63 -29.30 11.43
CA THR A 454 -10.17 -29.26 11.65
C THR A 454 -9.65 -27.89 12.08
N LEU A 455 -10.47 -26.83 12.02
CA LEU A 455 -10.04 -25.47 12.39
C LEU A 455 -10.07 -25.23 13.90
N VAL A 456 -10.74 -26.06 14.68
CA VAL A 456 -10.93 -25.83 16.12
C VAL A 456 -10.42 -27.03 16.91
N ALA A 457 -9.46 -26.79 17.80
CA ALA A 457 -8.95 -27.77 18.76
C ALA A 457 -9.10 -27.22 20.19
N ILE A 458 -9.54 -28.10 21.11
CA ILE A 458 -9.58 -27.80 22.55
C ILE A 458 -8.63 -28.77 23.26
N ARG A 459 -7.76 -28.23 24.13
CA ARG A 459 -6.75 -28.96 24.91
C ARG A 459 -6.80 -28.57 26.38
N THR A 460 -6.19 -29.41 27.20
CA THR A 460 -5.84 -29.15 28.59
C THR A 460 -4.32 -29.19 28.72
N TRP A 461 -3.76 -28.54 29.75
CA TRP A 461 -2.31 -28.52 29.94
C TRP A 461 -1.74 -29.93 30.10
N ASN A 462 -2.31 -30.74 30.98
CA ASN A 462 -1.92 -32.12 31.20
C ASN A 462 -3.11 -33.09 31.14
N GLU A 463 -2.82 -34.40 31.20
CA GLU A 463 -3.83 -35.47 31.16
C GLU A 463 -4.68 -35.52 32.42
N ARG A 464 -4.11 -35.08 33.56
CA ARG A 464 -4.80 -35.02 34.86
C ARG A 464 -5.84 -33.91 34.90
N GLY A 465 -5.75 -32.96 33.97
CA GLY A 465 -6.59 -31.81 33.96
C GLY A 465 -6.33 -30.93 35.19
N GLU A 466 -5.14 -30.38 35.29
CA GLU A 466 -4.82 -29.37 36.31
C GLU A 466 -4.78 -27.97 35.69
N SER A 467 -4.91 -26.93 36.53
CA SER A 467 -4.69 -25.55 36.07
C SER A 467 -3.25 -25.36 35.59
N PHE A 468 -2.99 -24.29 34.84
CA PHE A 468 -1.62 -24.01 34.36
C PHE A 468 -0.60 -24.04 35.51
N GLU A 469 -0.86 -23.35 36.63
CA GLU A 469 0.10 -23.28 37.73
C GLU A 469 0.35 -24.67 38.36
N TYR A 470 -0.69 -25.50 38.51
CA TYR A 470 -0.54 -26.83 39.11
C TYR A 470 0.07 -27.85 38.15
N ALA A 471 -0.18 -27.71 36.84
CA ALA A 471 0.40 -28.58 35.82
C ALA A 471 1.91 -28.38 35.68
N HIS A 472 2.42 -27.19 36.00
CA HIS A 472 3.81 -26.82 35.76
C HIS A 472 4.65 -26.69 37.03
N PHE A 473 4.08 -26.50 38.22
CA PHE A 473 4.86 -26.23 39.41
C PHE A 473 4.48 -27.14 40.58
N SER A 474 5.50 -27.47 41.39
CA SER A 474 5.30 -28.17 42.66
C SER A 474 4.69 -27.21 43.70
N GLU A 475 4.13 -27.77 44.76
CA GLU A 475 3.55 -26.98 45.85
C GLU A 475 4.62 -26.11 46.54
N GLU A 476 5.84 -26.63 46.69
CA GLU A 476 6.98 -25.91 47.26
C GLU A 476 7.50 -24.79 46.35
N GLU A 477 7.44 -24.97 45.04
CA GLU A 477 7.81 -23.93 44.07
C GLU A 477 6.81 -22.78 44.09
N LEU A 478 5.51 -23.10 44.06
CA LEU A 478 4.45 -22.12 44.17
C LEU A 478 4.49 -21.39 45.52
N ALA A 479 4.68 -22.11 46.63
CA ALA A 479 4.79 -21.51 47.96
C ALA A 479 6.00 -20.57 48.05
N ARG A 480 7.17 -20.95 47.50
CA ARG A 480 8.35 -20.06 47.46
C ARG A 480 8.12 -18.81 46.62
N ALA A 481 7.51 -18.95 45.45
CA ALA A 481 7.21 -17.81 44.59
C ALA A 481 6.21 -16.85 45.26
N ILE A 482 5.16 -17.39 45.91
CA ILE A 482 4.17 -16.59 46.64
C ILE A 482 4.81 -15.91 47.86
N ASP A 483 5.65 -16.60 48.65
CA ASP A 483 6.33 -16.02 49.82
C ASP A 483 7.27 -14.87 49.43
N ALA A 484 8.00 -15.04 48.32
CA ALA A 484 8.87 -14.00 47.77
C ALA A 484 8.09 -12.74 47.34
N LEU A 485 6.84 -12.90 46.90
CA LEU A 485 5.97 -11.83 46.45
C LEU A 485 5.05 -11.26 47.54
N ASP A 486 4.94 -11.91 48.69
CA ASP A 486 4.10 -11.46 49.80
C ASP A 486 4.76 -10.27 50.50
N THR A 487 4.13 -9.09 50.45
CA THR A 487 4.67 -7.87 51.07
C THR A 487 4.07 -7.58 52.45
N ARG A 488 3.27 -8.48 53.03
CA ARG A 488 2.63 -8.26 54.34
C ARG A 488 3.68 -8.16 55.45
N GLU A 489 3.44 -7.28 56.42
CA GLU A 489 4.27 -7.17 57.64
C GLU A 489 4.17 -8.41 58.53
N ARG A 490 3.02 -9.09 58.52
CA ARG A 490 2.79 -10.35 59.24
C ARG A 490 2.39 -11.44 58.24
N LYS A 491 3.40 -12.11 57.68
CA LYS A 491 3.24 -13.20 56.73
C LYS A 491 2.91 -14.51 57.44
N PRO A 492 2.17 -15.44 56.81
CA PRO A 492 2.11 -16.83 57.23
C PRO A 492 3.53 -17.41 57.32
N THR A 493 3.76 -18.42 58.16
CA THR A 493 5.03 -19.14 58.05
C THR A 493 5.08 -19.90 56.72
N TYR A 494 6.28 -20.22 56.22
CA TYR A 494 6.41 -20.99 54.98
C TYR A 494 5.66 -22.33 55.04
N VAL A 495 5.63 -22.97 56.22
CA VAL A 495 4.88 -24.22 56.46
C VAL A 495 3.38 -23.99 56.30
N ASP A 496 2.84 -22.92 56.92
CA ASP A 496 1.42 -22.58 56.79
C ASP A 496 1.06 -22.22 55.33
N LEU A 497 1.96 -21.57 54.60
CA LEU A 497 1.76 -21.23 53.19
C LEU A 497 1.78 -22.48 52.30
N LEU A 498 2.68 -23.42 52.57
CA LEU A 498 2.72 -24.70 51.88
C LEU A 498 1.41 -25.48 52.08
N ASP A 499 0.91 -25.55 53.31
CA ASP A 499 -0.38 -26.17 53.61
C ASP A 499 -1.54 -25.47 52.90
N LEU A 500 -1.51 -24.14 52.78
CA LEU A 500 -2.51 -23.37 52.03
C LEU A 500 -2.44 -23.65 50.52
N VAL A 501 -1.24 -23.79 49.94
CA VAL A 501 -1.06 -24.15 48.52
C VAL A 501 -1.52 -25.59 48.28
N HIS A 502 -1.16 -26.52 49.17
CA HIS A 502 -1.62 -27.92 49.11
C HIS A 502 -3.14 -28.01 49.13
N LYS A 503 -3.78 -27.30 50.08
CA LYS A 503 -5.24 -27.22 50.15
C LYS A 503 -5.84 -26.57 48.91
N ALA A 504 -5.22 -25.50 48.41
CA ALA A 504 -5.67 -24.84 47.19
C ALA A 504 -5.61 -25.79 45.98
N ARG A 505 -4.55 -26.59 45.83
CA ARG A 505 -4.43 -27.59 44.76
C ARG A 505 -5.47 -28.70 44.91
N ALA A 506 -5.64 -29.24 46.11
CA ALA A 506 -6.60 -30.32 46.39
C ALA A 506 -8.05 -29.91 46.12
N GLU A 507 -8.39 -28.64 46.39
CA GLU A 507 -9.73 -28.08 46.18
C GLU A 507 -9.87 -27.27 44.88
N ASN A 508 -8.83 -27.24 44.04
CA ASN A 508 -8.71 -26.47 42.79
C ASN A 508 -9.08 -24.97 42.94
N TRP A 509 -8.51 -24.31 43.94
CA TRP A 509 -8.75 -22.90 44.21
C TRP A 509 -7.87 -21.99 43.35
N ASN A 510 -8.45 -20.86 42.93
CA ASN A 510 -7.68 -19.79 42.27
C ASN A 510 -6.61 -19.19 43.22
N LEU A 511 -5.34 -19.35 42.86
CA LEU A 511 -4.16 -18.88 43.61
C LEU A 511 -4.13 -17.36 43.83
N LYS A 512 -4.90 -16.57 43.07
CA LYS A 512 -5.05 -15.12 43.29
C LYS A 512 -5.48 -14.79 44.72
N LYS A 513 -6.22 -15.68 45.40
CA LYS A 513 -6.62 -15.49 46.80
C LYS A 513 -5.43 -15.50 47.78
N LEU A 514 -4.30 -16.09 47.38
CA LEU A 514 -3.08 -16.17 48.18
C LEU A 514 -2.09 -15.04 47.86
N LEU A 515 -2.23 -14.40 46.68
CA LEU A 515 -1.41 -13.27 46.22
C LEU A 515 -1.92 -11.94 46.81
N HIS A 516 -1.58 -11.67 48.07
CA HIS A 516 -2.01 -10.45 48.77
C HIS A 516 -1.14 -9.24 48.40
N GLY A 517 -1.61 -8.41 47.47
CA GLY A 517 -0.95 -7.16 47.06
C GLY A 517 -0.07 -7.27 45.81
N SER A 518 0.19 -8.49 45.34
CA SER A 518 0.88 -8.80 44.09
C SER A 518 -0.11 -9.41 43.08
N GLY A 519 0.08 -9.14 41.79
CA GLY A 519 -0.78 -9.66 40.73
C GLY A 519 -0.30 -10.99 40.15
N LYS A 520 -1.10 -11.54 39.22
CA LYS A 520 -0.73 -12.74 38.44
C LYS A 520 0.49 -12.50 37.54
N ALA A 521 0.73 -11.26 37.13
CA ALA A 521 1.88 -10.91 36.29
C ALA A 521 3.20 -11.07 37.07
N GLU A 522 3.24 -10.58 38.31
CA GLU A 522 4.40 -10.72 39.19
C GLU A 522 4.64 -12.18 39.56
N LEU A 523 3.59 -12.98 39.74
CA LEU A 523 3.70 -14.43 39.91
C LEU A 523 4.31 -15.11 38.67
N ALA A 524 3.87 -14.74 37.46
CA ALA A 524 4.45 -15.26 36.23
C ALA A 524 5.96 -14.93 36.13
N ASP A 525 6.35 -13.70 36.45
CA ASP A 525 7.75 -13.28 36.47
C ASP A 525 8.59 -14.06 37.49
N ALA A 526 8.05 -14.31 38.69
CA ALA A 526 8.73 -15.08 39.72
C ALA A 526 8.90 -16.56 39.32
N LEU A 527 7.96 -17.10 38.53
CA LEU A 527 7.97 -18.50 38.10
C LEU A 527 8.78 -18.74 36.81
N TRP A 528 8.99 -17.72 35.97
CA TRP A 528 9.70 -17.86 34.70
C TRP A 528 11.08 -18.54 34.79
N PRO A 529 11.97 -18.19 35.74
CA PRO A 529 13.29 -18.82 35.82
C PRO A 529 13.25 -20.34 36.04
N LEU A 530 12.19 -20.84 36.70
CA LEU A 530 11.99 -22.28 36.89
C LEU A 530 11.57 -22.97 35.59
N VAL A 531 10.69 -22.33 34.81
CA VAL A 531 10.25 -22.83 33.50
C VAL A 531 11.42 -22.82 32.52
N GLU A 532 12.14 -21.71 32.44
CA GLU A 532 13.31 -21.53 31.57
C GLU A 532 14.38 -22.59 31.87
N SER A 533 14.76 -22.76 33.14
CA SER A 533 15.75 -23.78 33.52
C SER A 533 15.30 -25.21 33.20
N ARG A 534 13.99 -25.50 33.25
CA ARG A 534 13.47 -26.81 32.87
C ARG A 534 13.48 -27.01 31.36
N ILE A 535 13.14 -25.98 30.59
CA ILE A 535 13.23 -26.00 29.13
C ILE A 535 14.67 -26.23 28.71
N ASP A 536 15.63 -25.48 29.26
CA ASP A 536 17.05 -25.65 28.95
C ASP A 536 17.54 -27.07 29.26
N ALA A 537 17.15 -27.61 30.42
CA ALA A 537 17.49 -28.98 30.80
C ALA A 537 16.83 -30.02 29.87
N ALA A 538 15.59 -29.80 29.47
CA ALA A 538 14.85 -30.68 28.58
C ALA A 538 15.39 -30.62 27.14
N ILE A 539 15.81 -29.46 26.65
CA ILE A 539 16.50 -29.30 25.36
C ILE A 539 17.83 -30.07 25.36
N ALA A 540 18.61 -29.95 26.44
CA ALA A 540 19.84 -30.72 26.59
C ALA A 540 19.59 -32.23 26.67
N GLY A 541 18.44 -32.64 27.20
CA GLY A 541 18.02 -34.04 27.38
C GLY A 541 17.18 -34.63 26.24
N GLN A 542 16.76 -33.82 25.25
CA GLN A 542 15.80 -34.20 24.19
C GLN A 542 14.45 -34.71 24.75
N SER A 543 13.92 -34.04 25.77
CA SER A 543 12.68 -34.40 26.45
C SER A 543 11.72 -33.22 26.61
N GLU A 544 11.78 -32.25 25.69
CA GLU A 544 11.01 -31.00 25.73
C GLU A 544 9.50 -31.25 25.78
N ASP A 545 9.03 -32.29 25.08
CA ASP A 545 7.61 -32.69 25.00
C ASP A 545 7.01 -33.13 26.35
N GLU A 546 7.84 -33.42 27.35
CA GLU A 546 7.38 -33.74 28.71
C GLU A 546 6.90 -32.49 29.45
N ILE A 547 7.32 -31.29 29.02
CA ILE A 547 6.89 -30.03 29.61
C ILE A 547 5.54 -29.64 28.99
N PRO A 548 4.45 -29.54 29.79
CA PRO A 548 3.10 -29.43 29.22
C PRO A 548 2.89 -28.20 28.32
N VAL A 549 3.42 -27.03 28.69
CA VAL A 549 3.34 -25.80 27.88
C VAL A 549 4.15 -25.91 26.59
N VAL A 550 5.29 -26.60 26.59
CA VAL A 550 6.10 -26.81 25.38
C VAL A 550 5.35 -27.67 24.38
N ARG A 551 4.72 -28.76 24.84
CA ARG A 551 3.87 -29.60 24.00
C ARG A 551 2.73 -28.83 23.33
N ILE A 552 2.05 -27.95 24.08
CA ILE A 552 0.99 -27.09 23.54
C ILE A 552 1.55 -26.11 22.51
N VAL A 553 2.70 -25.51 22.78
CA VAL A 553 3.36 -24.55 21.88
C VAL A 553 3.81 -25.24 20.58
N TYR A 554 4.39 -26.45 20.64
CA TYR A 554 4.72 -27.23 19.45
C TYR A 554 3.47 -27.67 18.68
N GLU A 555 2.39 -28.05 19.36
CA GLU A 555 1.11 -28.32 18.69
C GLU A 555 0.59 -27.06 18.00
N ALA A 556 0.65 -25.89 18.65
CA ALA A 556 0.25 -24.62 18.07
C ALA A 556 1.08 -24.28 16.81
N GLU A 557 2.40 -24.47 16.87
CA GLU A 557 3.31 -24.26 15.75
C GLU A 557 2.99 -25.22 14.59
N ALA A 558 2.86 -26.51 14.87
CA ALA A 558 2.51 -27.51 13.85
C ALA A 558 1.17 -27.20 13.19
N LEU A 559 0.16 -26.83 13.99
CA LEU A 559 -1.15 -26.44 13.48
C LEU A 559 -1.09 -25.18 12.62
N ALA A 560 -0.28 -24.19 13.00
CA ALA A 560 -0.10 -22.95 12.23
C ALA A 560 0.58 -23.19 10.87
N TYR A 561 1.56 -24.10 10.80
CA TYR A 561 2.24 -24.44 9.54
C TYR A 561 1.38 -25.25 8.56
N GLU A 562 0.42 -26.03 9.04
CA GLU A 562 -0.39 -26.91 8.18
C GLU A 562 -1.16 -26.12 7.09
N TYR A 563 -1.69 -24.94 7.44
CA TYR A 563 -2.25 -24.00 6.48
C TYR A 563 -1.28 -22.83 6.29
N GLY A 564 -0.37 -22.96 5.32
CA GLY A 564 0.56 -21.91 4.94
C GLY A 564 -0.14 -20.56 4.66
N ARG A 565 0.60 -19.44 4.69
CA ARG A 565 0.06 -18.06 4.56
C ARG A 565 -0.60 -17.77 3.20
N GLY A 566 -0.51 -18.71 2.26
CA GLY A 566 -1.03 -18.61 0.92
C GLY A 566 -2.45 -19.15 0.76
N ASN A 567 -2.79 -19.42 -0.50
CA ASN A 567 -4.12 -19.85 -0.92
C ASN A 567 -4.37 -21.32 -0.54
N THR A 568 -4.98 -21.56 0.62
CA THR A 568 -5.57 -22.86 0.96
C THR A 568 -6.93 -23.00 0.28
N VAL A 569 -7.24 -24.16 -0.31
CA VAL A 569 -8.54 -24.42 -0.95
C VAL A 569 -9.46 -25.23 -0.02
N ILE A 570 -10.76 -24.93 -0.04
CA ILE A 570 -11.79 -25.75 0.62
C ILE A 570 -12.63 -26.44 -0.44
N GLY A 571 -12.68 -27.77 -0.38
CA GLY A 571 -13.53 -28.58 -1.26
C GLY A 571 -15.02 -28.39 -0.99
N LEU A 572 -15.82 -28.41 -2.05
CA LEU A 572 -17.28 -28.33 -2.03
C LEU A 572 -17.93 -29.69 -2.28
N THR A 573 -17.20 -30.65 -2.85
CA THR A 573 -17.64 -32.04 -3.07
C THR A 573 -16.78 -33.01 -2.24
N PRO A 574 -17.34 -34.17 -1.86
CA PRO A 574 -16.53 -35.24 -1.25
C PRO A 574 -15.39 -35.62 -2.18
N ARG A 575 -14.20 -35.88 -1.61
CA ARG A 575 -13.05 -36.39 -2.37
C ARG A 575 -13.17 -37.88 -2.68
#